data_AF-A0A1J5L558-F1
#
_entry.id   AF-A0A1J5L558-F1
#
_cell.length_a   1.000
_cell.length_b   1.000
_cell.length_c   1.000
_cell.angle_alpha   90.00
_cell.angle_beta   90.00
_cell.angle_gamma   90.00
#
_symmetry.space_group_name_H-M   'P 1'
#
loop_
_entity.id
_entity.type
_entity.pdbx_description
1 polymer ?
#
loop_
_entity_poly.entity_id
_entity_poly.type
_entity_poly.pdbx_seq_one_letter_code
_entity_poly.pdbx_strand_id
1 'polypeptide(L)'
;MKTLTKSCIILLFFISFQSNAQQFNTAVEYLEFLGEELETVTKSTWKYTKAVAHSKSDRNINNKRKTLIKTVEKAISKIEKAKAYNNDDYKSNVLKHIRLNESLLKQDYAKIIDMKAVAEQSYDLMEAYILAQELADKKMADSQAEYEANFYAYAAKHNINIIESDNDLGKKMTISNAVFNHSNALYLIFFKVYINEVYLWEAINKNDVSGIQQNANALNQTAKEGLEILKTIEPYKNDKSIILATKAVFDFFIDETENKIPVIADFFILQEDFKTIKNTLEKTPQKKRTKPQVDAYNKKIKEINKAGTTYNKTNNQLNLERQKVLEKLETTKSKFLERHIPKD
;
A
#
# COMPACT_ATOMS: atom_id res chain seq x y z
N MET A 1 68.24 29.27 51.59
CA MET A 1 68.22 28.80 50.18
C MET A 1 66.89 29.21 49.58
N LYS A 2 66.94 30.06 48.54
CA LYS A 2 65.76 30.55 47.80
C LYS A 2 65.32 29.47 46.81
N THR A 3 64.02 29.19 46.74
CA THR A 3 63.39 28.56 45.56
C THR A 3 62.18 29.38 45.16
N LEU A 4 62.39 30.14 44.07
CA LEU A 4 61.35 30.69 43.19
C LEU A 4 60.48 29.57 42.59
N THR A 5 59.36 29.99 42.00
CA THR A 5 58.67 29.47 40.79
C THR A 5 57.27 28.92 41.06
N LYS A 6 56.24 29.14 40.22
CA LYS A 6 56.00 29.98 39.04
C LYS A 6 54.48 29.91 38.81
N SER A 7 53.83 31.03 38.49
CA SER A 7 52.47 31.05 37.94
C SER A 7 52.43 30.27 36.62
N CYS A 8 51.52 29.32 36.47
CA CYS A 8 51.18 28.70 35.19
C CYS A 8 49.94 29.38 34.61
N ILE A 9 50.15 30.12 33.51
CA ILE A 9 49.10 30.58 32.59
C ILE A 9 48.69 29.36 31.75
N ILE A 10 47.41 28.97 31.85
CA ILE A 10 46.82 27.96 30.95
C ILE A 10 46.41 28.68 29.67
N LEU A 11 47.18 28.46 28.60
CA LEU A 11 46.83 28.89 27.24
C LEU A 11 45.94 27.81 26.60
N LEU A 12 44.63 28.08 26.51
CA LEU A 12 43.67 27.26 25.77
C LEU A 12 43.92 27.44 24.27
N PHE A 13 44.64 26.50 23.65
CA PHE A 13 44.69 26.38 22.19
C PHE A 13 43.34 25.87 21.68
N PHE A 14 42.52 26.77 21.15
CA PHE A 14 41.44 26.42 20.24
C PHE A 14 42.05 25.88 18.95
N ILE A 15 42.14 24.55 18.83
CA ILE A 15 42.37 23.89 17.55
C ILE A 15 41.07 24.02 16.76
N SER A 16 40.97 25.08 15.97
CA SER A 16 39.96 25.21 14.93
C SER A 16 40.20 24.13 13.89
N PHE A 17 39.42 23.05 13.93
CA PHE A 17 39.34 22.11 12.81
C PHE A 17 38.88 22.91 11.57
N GLN A 18 39.81 23.24 10.68
CA GLN A 18 39.51 23.80 9.37
C GLN A 18 38.77 22.71 8.58
N SER A 19 37.44 22.76 8.63
CA SER A 19 36.55 22.06 7.72
C SER A 19 36.75 22.67 6.32
N ASN A 20 37.66 22.10 5.51
CA ASN A 20 37.79 22.49 4.11
C ASN A 20 36.51 22.08 3.38
N ALA A 21 35.65 23.06 3.09
CA ALA A 21 34.53 22.90 2.18
C ALA A 21 35.07 22.54 0.79
N GLN A 22 34.50 21.52 0.15
CA GLN A 22 34.95 21.07 -1.17
C GLN A 22 34.82 22.21 -2.20
N GLN A 23 35.93 22.50 -2.87
CA GLN A 23 36.07 23.49 -3.94
C GLN A 23 36.30 22.77 -5.27
N PHE A 24 35.87 23.39 -6.36
CA PHE A 24 35.92 22.82 -7.71
C PHE A 24 36.74 23.74 -8.62
N ASN A 25 37.66 23.15 -9.38
CA ASN A 25 38.51 23.90 -10.30
C ASN A 25 37.84 24.09 -11.66
N THR A 26 36.94 23.18 -12.03
CA THR A 26 36.21 23.21 -13.31
C THR A 26 34.70 23.02 -13.11
N ALA A 27 33.92 23.50 -14.08
CA ALA A 27 32.47 23.27 -14.12
C ALA A 27 32.12 21.78 -14.24
N VAL A 28 32.99 21.00 -14.89
CA VAL A 28 32.82 19.54 -15.06
C VAL A 28 32.97 18.83 -13.71
N GLU A 29 34.04 19.11 -12.95
CA GLU A 29 34.23 18.55 -11.61
C GLU A 29 33.04 18.85 -10.68
N TYR A 30 32.46 20.04 -10.82
CA TYR A 30 31.28 20.43 -10.06
C TYR A 30 30.02 19.68 -10.46
N LEU A 31 29.77 19.57 -11.78
CA LEU A 31 28.66 18.82 -12.34
C LEU A 31 28.74 17.34 -11.95
N GLU A 32 29.93 16.73 -12.05
CA GLU A 32 30.20 15.34 -11.68
C GLU A 32 29.92 15.10 -10.20
N PHE A 33 30.43 15.95 -9.30
CA PHE A 33 30.17 15.83 -7.87
C PHE A 33 28.67 15.85 -7.54
N LEU A 34 27.91 16.78 -8.11
CA LEU A 34 26.46 16.83 -7.88
C LEU A 34 25.73 15.62 -8.49
N GLY A 35 26.18 15.18 -9.68
CA GLY A 35 25.67 13.99 -10.35
C GLY A 35 25.90 12.71 -9.53
N GLU A 36 27.07 12.53 -8.92
CA GLU A 36 27.40 11.38 -8.08
C GLU A 36 26.51 11.28 -6.82
N GLU A 37 26.23 12.42 -6.17
CA GLU A 37 25.34 12.44 -5.00
C GLU A 37 23.90 12.07 -5.38
N LEU A 38 23.42 12.54 -6.53
CA LEU A 38 22.10 12.16 -7.06
C LEU A 38 22.06 10.70 -7.51
N GLU A 39 23.09 10.20 -8.19
CA GLU A 39 23.17 8.80 -8.59
C GLU A 39 23.13 7.87 -7.37
N THR A 40 23.79 8.26 -6.28
CA THR A 40 23.74 7.54 -5.00
C THR A 40 22.31 7.47 -4.45
N VAL A 41 21.54 8.56 -4.52
CA VAL A 41 20.13 8.56 -4.14
C VAL A 41 19.31 7.67 -5.06
N THR A 42 19.46 7.78 -6.38
CA THR A 42 18.71 6.96 -7.35
C THR A 42 18.97 5.46 -7.15
N LYS A 43 20.23 5.06 -6.90
CA LYS A 43 20.59 3.67 -6.55
C LYS A 43 19.91 3.21 -5.26
N SER A 44 19.76 4.10 -4.27
CA SER A 44 19.06 3.81 -3.01
C SER A 44 17.55 3.69 -3.22
N THR A 45 16.96 4.55 -4.05
CA THR A 45 15.55 4.48 -4.46
C THR A 45 15.26 3.14 -5.14
N TRP A 46 16.10 2.73 -6.08
CA TRP A 46 15.96 1.42 -6.73
C TRP A 46 15.99 0.25 -5.75
N LYS A 47 16.91 0.27 -4.77
CA LYS A 47 16.95 -0.76 -3.72
C LYS A 47 15.66 -0.82 -2.90
N TYR A 48 15.00 0.32 -2.68
CA TYR A 48 13.70 0.37 -2.03
C TYR A 48 12.59 -0.16 -2.95
N THR A 49 12.52 0.28 -4.20
CA THR A 49 11.56 -0.21 -5.22
C THR A 49 11.62 -1.74 -5.36
N LYS A 50 12.83 -2.31 -5.46
CA LYS A 50 13.03 -3.76 -5.48
C LYS A 50 12.53 -4.45 -4.22
N ALA A 51 12.72 -3.83 -3.05
CA ALA A 51 12.21 -4.40 -1.81
C ALA A 51 10.67 -4.40 -1.80
N VAL A 52 10.02 -3.34 -2.27
CA VAL A 52 8.56 -3.31 -2.39
C VAL A 52 8.05 -4.40 -3.35
N ALA A 53 8.75 -4.60 -4.48
CA ALA A 53 8.36 -5.56 -5.51
C ALA A 53 8.60 -7.03 -5.16
N HIS A 54 9.66 -7.33 -4.41
CA HIS A 54 10.17 -8.70 -4.26
C HIS A 54 10.32 -9.16 -2.80
N SER A 55 10.16 -8.28 -1.80
CA SER A 55 10.25 -8.66 -0.38
C SER A 55 8.87 -8.93 0.19
N LYS A 56 8.70 -10.08 0.84
CA LYS A 56 7.51 -10.38 1.66
C LYS A 56 7.58 -9.82 3.09
N SER A 57 8.69 -9.17 3.45
CA SER A 57 8.92 -8.66 4.81
C SER A 57 8.73 -7.15 4.88
N ASP A 58 7.68 -6.72 5.59
CA ASP A 58 7.43 -5.30 5.91
C ASP A 58 8.61 -4.65 6.63
N ARG A 59 9.26 -5.41 7.53
CA ARG A 59 10.45 -4.95 8.25
C ARG A 59 11.58 -4.63 7.28
N ASN A 60 11.81 -5.47 6.27
CA ASN A 60 12.84 -5.23 5.27
C ASN A 60 12.51 -3.99 4.41
N ILE A 61 11.26 -3.87 3.93
CA ILE A 61 10.78 -2.72 3.16
C ILE A 61 11.00 -1.42 3.96
N ASN A 62 10.57 -1.41 5.23
CA ASN A 62 10.73 -0.28 6.14
C ASN A 62 12.20 0.08 6.38
N ASN A 63 13.08 -0.92 6.51
CA ASN A 63 14.52 -0.69 6.67
C ASN A 63 15.15 -0.07 5.42
N LYS A 64 14.76 -0.54 4.21
CA LYS A 64 15.22 0.06 2.94
C LYS A 64 14.72 1.49 2.81
N ARG A 65 13.48 1.80 3.19
CA ARG A 65 12.97 3.18 3.24
C ARG A 65 13.79 4.07 4.17
N LYS A 66 14.05 3.63 5.41
CA LYS A 66 14.90 4.39 6.35
C LYS A 66 16.31 4.62 5.80
N THR A 67 16.85 3.65 5.07
CA THR A 67 18.15 3.77 4.42
C THR A 67 18.12 4.81 3.29
N LEU A 68 17.06 4.81 2.48
CA LEU A 68 16.84 5.81 1.43
C LEU A 68 16.78 7.23 2.03
N ILE A 69 15.96 7.44 3.07
CA ILE A 69 15.84 8.74 3.74
C ILE A 69 17.20 9.23 4.24
N LYS A 70 17.97 8.38 4.93
CA LYS A 70 19.33 8.73 5.38
C LYS A 70 20.30 9.03 4.23
N THR A 71 20.13 8.34 3.11
CA THR A 71 20.97 8.57 1.91
C THR A 71 20.68 9.95 1.33
N VAL A 72 19.40 10.31 1.23
CA VAL A 72 18.93 11.63 0.78
C VAL A 72 19.43 12.74 1.71
N GLU A 73 19.25 12.59 3.03
CA GLU A 73 19.74 13.54 4.05
C GLU A 73 21.26 13.76 3.95
N LYS A 74 22.03 12.68 3.73
CA LYS A 74 23.48 12.74 3.58
C LYS A 74 23.89 13.47 2.29
N ALA A 75 23.22 13.18 1.18
CA ALA A 75 23.45 13.87 -0.10
C ALA A 75 23.16 15.37 0.03
N ILE A 76 22.03 15.75 0.64
CA ILE A 76 21.69 17.14 0.97
C ILE A 76 22.82 17.80 1.76
N SER A 77 23.25 17.19 2.86
CA SER A 77 24.29 17.77 3.72
C SER A 77 25.62 17.98 3.00
N LYS A 78 26.01 17.06 2.11
CA LYS A 78 27.23 17.20 1.32
C LYS A 78 27.13 18.32 0.29
N ILE A 79 26.02 18.36 -0.46
CA ILE A 79 25.77 19.39 -1.47
C ILE A 79 25.72 20.77 -0.81
N GLU A 80 25.05 20.90 0.35
CA GLU A 80 25.00 22.14 1.13
C GLU A 80 26.39 22.65 1.54
N LYS A 81 27.30 21.75 1.94
CA LYS A 81 28.68 22.09 2.35
C LYS A 81 29.61 22.40 1.19
N ALA A 82 29.32 21.91 -0.01
CA ALA A 82 30.13 22.17 -1.20
C ALA A 82 30.00 23.63 -1.63
N LYS A 83 31.10 24.26 -2.08
CA LYS A 83 31.03 25.62 -2.64
C LYS A 83 30.42 25.55 -4.06
N ALA A 84 29.58 26.52 -4.42
CA ALA A 84 29.11 26.64 -5.80
C ALA A 84 30.27 26.99 -6.72
N TYR A 85 30.31 26.42 -7.91
CA TYR A 85 31.27 26.83 -8.93
C TYR A 85 30.87 28.19 -9.50
N ASN A 86 31.76 29.18 -9.48
CA ASN A 86 31.52 30.53 -10.01
C ASN A 86 30.19 31.21 -9.54
N ASN A 87 29.73 30.92 -8.32
CA ASN A 87 28.44 31.40 -7.79
C ASN A 87 27.23 31.06 -8.69
N ASP A 88 27.25 29.90 -9.36
CA ASP A 88 26.09 29.43 -10.12
C ASP A 88 24.91 29.02 -9.21
N ASP A 89 23.71 29.01 -9.81
CA ASP A 89 22.47 28.60 -9.15
C ASP A 89 22.19 27.09 -9.26
N TYR A 90 23.05 26.33 -9.94
CA TYR A 90 22.82 24.91 -10.22
C TYR A 90 22.77 24.09 -8.93
N LYS A 91 23.61 24.43 -7.95
CA LYS A 91 23.51 23.93 -6.57
C LYS A 91 22.10 23.99 -6.01
N SER A 92 21.47 25.16 -6.16
CA SER A 92 20.18 25.49 -5.57
C SER A 92 19.08 24.65 -6.23
N ASN A 93 19.17 24.51 -7.55
CA ASN A 93 18.24 23.68 -8.33
C ASN A 93 18.32 22.20 -7.92
N VAL A 94 19.53 21.66 -7.76
CA VAL A 94 19.73 20.29 -7.25
C VAL A 94 19.19 20.13 -5.82
N LEU A 95 19.48 21.08 -4.94
CA LEU A 95 18.97 21.05 -3.56
C LEU A 95 17.45 21.14 -3.50
N LYS A 96 16.81 21.92 -4.38
CA LYS A 96 15.35 22.02 -4.48
C LYS A 96 14.74 20.67 -4.84
N HIS A 97 15.27 20.00 -5.86
CA HIS A 97 14.81 18.67 -6.28
C HIS A 97 14.94 17.63 -5.16
N ILE A 98 16.14 17.50 -4.58
CA ILE A 98 16.43 16.44 -3.62
C ILE A 98 15.70 16.65 -2.27
N ARG A 99 15.50 17.91 -1.84
CA ARG A 99 14.70 18.25 -0.64
C ARG A 99 13.21 18.04 -0.87
N LEU A 100 12.72 18.27 -2.10
CA LEU A 100 11.35 17.91 -2.42
C LEU A 100 11.16 16.39 -2.28
N ASN A 101 12.04 15.59 -2.89
CA ASN A 101 12.00 14.13 -2.74
C ASN A 101 12.09 13.69 -1.27
N GLU A 102 12.97 14.31 -0.48
CA GLU A 102 13.05 14.07 0.97
C GLU A 102 11.72 14.35 1.68
N SER A 103 11.11 15.51 1.39
CA SER A 103 9.86 15.92 1.99
C SER A 103 8.72 14.97 1.64
N LEU A 104 8.58 14.59 0.36
CA LEU A 104 7.58 13.61 -0.09
C LEU A 104 7.80 12.25 0.61
N LEU A 105 9.05 11.78 0.68
CA LEU A 105 9.39 10.53 1.36
C LEU A 105 9.12 10.55 2.88
N LYS A 106 9.10 11.72 3.53
CA LYS A 106 8.88 11.86 4.99
C LYS A 106 7.44 12.24 5.33
N GLN A 107 6.95 13.35 4.78
CA GLN A 107 5.66 13.96 5.10
C GLN A 107 4.51 13.21 4.47
N ASP A 108 4.59 12.96 3.16
CA ASP A 108 3.53 12.20 2.50
C ASP A 108 3.56 10.76 2.98
N TYR A 109 4.72 10.20 3.34
CA TYR A 109 4.77 8.90 4.01
C TYR A 109 4.04 8.86 5.36
N ALA A 110 4.17 9.88 6.22
CA ALA A 110 3.44 9.91 7.50
C ALA A 110 1.93 9.96 7.24
N LYS A 111 1.48 10.84 6.34
CA LYS A 111 0.07 10.91 5.93
C LYS A 111 -0.41 9.63 5.26
N ILE A 112 0.39 9.02 4.40
CA ILE A 112 0.13 7.74 3.71
C ILE A 112 0.05 6.60 4.74
N ILE A 113 0.88 6.57 5.80
CA ILE A 113 0.69 5.60 6.90
C ILE A 113 -0.68 5.82 7.55
N ASP A 114 -0.98 7.06 7.95
CA ASP A 114 -2.19 7.36 8.69
C ASP A 114 -3.43 7.02 7.86
N MET A 115 -3.40 7.39 6.58
CA MET A 115 -4.42 7.01 5.60
C MET A 115 -4.46 5.49 5.40
N LYS A 116 -3.32 4.80 5.27
CA LYS A 116 -3.29 3.33 5.12
C LYS A 116 -3.97 2.64 6.31
N ALA A 117 -3.80 3.15 7.52
CA ALA A 117 -4.38 2.57 8.73
C ALA A 117 -5.93 2.59 8.72
N VAL A 118 -6.53 3.54 7.99
CA VAL A 118 -7.99 3.68 7.87
C VAL A 118 -8.51 3.37 6.46
N ALA A 119 -7.63 3.21 5.48
CA ALA A 119 -7.99 3.00 4.07
C ALA A 119 -8.87 1.76 3.88
N GLU A 120 -8.66 0.72 4.70
CA GLU A 120 -9.41 -0.52 4.62
C GLU A 120 -10.86 -0.39 5.15
N GLN A 121 -11.26 0.76 5.72
CA GLN A 121 -12.59 0.96 6.29
C GLN A 121 -13.66 1.31 5.25
N SER A 122 -13.28 1.93 4.13
CA SER A 122 -14.22 2.27 3.05
C SER A 122 -13.50 2.41 1.71
N TYR A 123 -14.25 2.24 0.60
CA TYR A 123 -13.72 2.45 -0.74
C TYR A 123 -13.14 3.86 -0.91
N ASP A 124 -13.86 4.90 -0.48
CA ASP A 124 -13.43 6.30 -0.64
C ASP A 124 -12.10 6.57 0.07
N LEU A 125 -11.87 5.98 1.25
CA LEU A 125 -10.61 6.12 1.98
C LEU A 125 -9.47 5.39 1.26
N MET A 126 -9.72 4.21 0.70
CA MET A 126 -8.75 3.48 -0.11
C MET A 126 -8.41 4.20 -1.42
N GLU A 127 -9.42 4.75 -2.10
CA GLU A 127 -9.25 5.54 -3.31
C GLU A 127 -8.46 6.81 -3.02
N ALA A 128 -8.79 7.54 -1.95
CA ALA A 128 -8.03 8.70 -1.51
C ALA A 128 -6.58 8.34 -1.16
N TYR A 129 -6.36 7.18 -0.52
CA TYR A 129 -5.04 6.66 -0.19
C TYR A 129 -4.20 6.40 -1.45
N ILE A 130 -4.75 5.69 -2.44
CA ILE A 130 -4.05 5.39 -3.69
C ILE A 130 -3.83 6.66 -4.51
N LEU A 131 -4.82 7.55 -4.58
CA LEU A 131 -4.69 8.84 -5.24
C LEU A 131 -3.58 9.70 -4.62
N ALA A 132 -3.44 9.69 -3.28
CA ALA A 132 -2.35 10.40 -2.61
C ALA A 132 -0.97 9.84 -3.00
N GLN A 133 -0.86 8.52 -3.19
CA GLN A 133 0.37 7.89 -3.70
C GLN A 133 0.65 8.32 -5.14
N GLU A 134 -0.34 8.27 -6.03
CA GLU A 134 -0.20 8.67 -7.43
C GLU A 134 0.18 10.15 -7.58
N LEU A 135 -0.40 11.04 -6.76
CA LEU A 135 -0.04 12.45 -6.72
C LEU A 135 1.39 12.69 -6.24
N ALA A 136 1.85 11.92 -5.24
CA ALA A 136 3.24 11.98 -4.79
C ALA A 136 4.21 11.52 -5.90
N ASP A 137 3.90 10.41 -6.58
CA ASP A 137 4.69 9.88 -7.69
C ASP A 137 4.74 10.87 -8.86
N LYS A 138 3.60 11.48 -9.21
CA LYS A 138 3.54 12.53 -10.25
C LYS A 138 4.42 13.72 -9.88
N LYS A 139 4.36 14.17 -8.62
CA LYS A 139 5.17 15.30 -8.16
C LYS A 139 6.68 14.99 -8.16
N MET A 140 7.06 13.74 -7.89
CA MET A 140 8.44 13.28 -8.06
C MET A 140 8.86 13.30 -9.54
N ALA A 141 7.99 12.85 -10.45
CA ALA A 141 8.26 12.87 -11.89
C ALA A 141 8.42 14.30 -12.44
N ASP A 142 7.52 15.21 -12.05
CA ASP A 142 7.61 16.63 -12.43
C ASP A 142 8.92 17.26 -11.90
N SER A 143 9.30 16.93 -10.66
CA SER A 143 10.56 17.41 -10.09
C SER A 143 11.79 16.83 -10.78
N GLN A 144 11.73 15.59 -11.25
CA GLN A 144 12.79 14.95 -12.02
C GLN A 144 12.97 15.64 -13.38
N ALA A 145 11.88 15.94 -14.08
CA ALA A 145 11.92 16.68 -15.34
C ALA A 145 12.50 18.09 -15.18
N GLU A 146 12.12 18.81 -14.11
CA GLU A 146 12.70 20.12 -13.78
C GLU A 146 14.21 20.02 -13.50
N TYR A 147 14.64 18.98 -12.78
CA TYR A 147 16.06 18.71 -12.53
C TYR A 147 16.83 18.46 -13.84
N GLU A 148 16.30 17.59 -14.72
CA GLU A 148 16.94 17.27 -16.00
C GLU A 148 17.11 18.51 -16.88
N ALA A 149 16.08 19.35 -16.98
CA ALA A 149 16.17 20.61 -17.72
C ALA A 149 17.29 21.52 -17.19
N ASN A 150 17.43 21.63 -15.86
CA ASN A 150 18.48 22.41 -15.23
C ASN A 150 19.89 21.80 -15.44
N PHE A 151 20.00 20.47 -15.44
CA PHE A 151 21.23 19.74 -15.73
C PHE A 151 21.74 20.05 -17.15
N TYR A 152 20.89 19.93 -18.17
CA TYR A 152 21.28 20.24 -19.55
C TYR A 152 21.56 21.73 -19.77
N ALA A 153 20.80 22.62 -19.12
CA ALA A 153 21.06 24.06 -19.19
C ALA A 153 22.44 24.41 -18.60
N TYR A 154 22.83 23.79 -17.49
CA TYR A 154 24.16 23.96 -16.91
C TYR A 154 25.27 23.46 -17.85
N ALA A 155 25.09 22.26 -18.39
CA ALA A 155 26.04 21.66 -19.31
C ALA A 155 26.27 22.55 -20.55
N ALA A 156 25.18 23.03 -21.17
CA ALA A 156 25.24 23.94 -22.30
C ALA A 156 25.94 25.26 -21.96
N LYS A 157 25.61 25.88 -20.82
CA LYS A 157 26.24 27.13 -20.35
C LYS A 157 27.76 27.02 -20.21
N HIS A 158 28.25 25.84 -19.84
CA HIS A 158 29.67 25.59 -19.60
C HIS A 158 30.36 24.81 -20.72
N ASN A 159 29.72 24.64 -21.88
CA ASN A 159 30.22 23.87 -23.03
C ASN A 159 30.63 22.44 -22.67
N ILE A 160 29.90 21.82 -21.74
CA ILE A 160 30.12 20.43 -21.33
C ILE A 160 29.36 19.53 -22.29
N ASN A 161 30.06 18.58 -22.90
CA ASN A 161 29.43 17.55 -23.72
C ASN A 161 28.87 16.46 -22.82
N ILE A 162 27.55 16.24 -22.85
CA ILE A 162 26.91 15.17 -22.09
C ILE A 162 26.96 13.89 -22.92
N ILE A 163 27.67 12.89 -22.41
CA ILE A 163 27.59 11.53 -22.92
C ILE A 163 26.47 10.86 -22.16
N GLU A 164 25.30 10.75 -22.78
CA GLU A 164 24.18 10.01 -22.22
C GLU A 164 24.56 8.53 -22.16
N SER A 165 24.91 8.05 -20.99
CA SER A 165 24.83 6.62 -20.74
C SER A 165 23.35 6.27 -20.63
N ASP A 166 22.91 5.26 -21.38
CA ASP A 166 21.65 4.54 -21.15
C ASP A 166 21.70 3.92 -19.75
N ASN A 167 21.56 4.73 -18.70
CA ASN A 167 21.67 4.26 -17.33
C ASN A 167 20.44 3.40 -17.07
N ASP A 168 20.67 2.09 -17.13
CA ASP A 168 19.70 1.00 -17.03
C ASP A 168 18.71 1.18 -15.86
N LEU A 169 19.10 1.94 -14.84
CA LEU A 169 18.28 2.34 -13.70
C LEU A 169 17.04 3.18 -14.05
N GLY A 170 17.16 4.17 -14.95
CA GLY A 170 16.05 5.03 -15.35
C GLY A 170 14.94 4.23 -16.04
N LYS A 171 15.34 3.39 -17.01
CA LYS A 171 14.42 2.48 -17.72
C LYS A 171 13.73 1.50 -16.76
N LYS A 172 14.47 0.96 -15.77
CA LYS A 172 13.92 0.08 -14.72
C LYS A 172 12.88 0.79 -13.85
N MET A 173 13.11 2.05 -13.49
CA MET A 173 12.14 2.84 -12.74
C MET A 173 10.87 3.09 -13.56
N THR A 174 10.99 3.47 -14.84
CA THR A 174 9.82 3.66 -15.73
C THR A 174 9.00 2.37 -15.86
N ILE A 175 9.65 1.22 -16.07
CA ILE A 175 8.99 -0.08 -16.12
C ILE A 175 8.26 -0.35 -14.80
N SER A 176 8.93 -0.15 -13.66
CA SER A 176 8.38 -0.43 -12.34
C SER A 176 7.14 0.42 -12.04
N ASN A 177 7.17 1.71 -12.35
CA ASN A 177 6.03 2.60 -12.16
C ASN A 177 4.82 2.15 -12.99
N ALA A 178 5.03 1.78 -14.25
CA ALA A 178 3.94 1.27 -15.10
C ALA A 178 3.32 -0.02 -14.54
N VAL A 179 4.15 -0.91 -13.97
CA VAL A 179 3.68 -2.15 -13.33
C VAL A 179 2.88 -1.85 -12.06
N PHE A 180 3.35 -0.94 -11.21
CA PHE A 180 2.63 -0.55 -9.99
C PHE A 180 1.30 0.12 -10.31
N ASN A 181 1.26 1.04 -11.28
CA ASN A 181 0.02 1.71 -11.69
C ASN A 181 -1.02 0.70 -12.17
N HIS A 182 -0.62 -0.25 -13.04
CA HIS A 182 -1.52 -1.31 -13.49
C HIS A 182 -2.02 -2.18 -12.32
N SER A 183 -1.13 -2.55 -11.40
CA SER A 183 -1.50 -3.34 -10.21
C SER A 183 -2.41 -2.57 -9.25
N ASN A 184 -2.22 -1.27 -9.06
CA ASN A 184 -3.02 -0.44 -8.16
C ASN A 184 -4.43 -0.23 -8.72
N ALA A 185 -4.54 0.02 -10.03
CA ALA A 185 -5.83 0.13 -10.70
C ALA A 185 -6.68 -1.15 -10.53
N LEU A 186 -6.09 -2.32 -10.73
CA LEU A 186 -6.78 -3.60 -10.49
C LEU A 186 -7.11 -3.84 -9.02
N TYR A 187 -6.25 -3.39 -8.11
CA TYR A 187 -6.52 -3.49 -6.68
C TYR A 187 -7.69 -2.61 -6.24
N LEU A 188 -7.84 -1.38 -6.77
CA LEU A 188 -8.99 -0.52 -6.49
C LEU A 188 -10.30 -1.17 -6.96
N ILE A 189 -10.31 -1.74 -8.17
CA ILE A 189 -11.47 -2.47 -8.71
C ILE A 189 -11.84 -3.63 -7.78
N PHE A 190 -10.85 -4.44 -7.37
CA PHE A 190 -11.04 -5.51 -6.39
C PHE A 190 -11.62 -4.98 -5.07
N PHE A 191 -10.99 -3.95 -4.51
CA PHE A 191 -11.30 -3.44 -3.18
C PHE A 191 -12.72 -2.87 -3.11
N LYS A 192 -13.18 -2.20 -4.18
CA LYS A 192 -14.56 -1.71 -4.31
C LYS A 192 -15.62 -2.79 -4.10
N VAL A 193 -15.34 -4.01 -4.58
CA VAL A 193 -16.23 -5.15 -4.39
C VAL A 193 -16.00 -5.74 -3.00
N TYR A 194 -14.75 -6.00 -2.63
CA TYR A 194 -14.36 -6.67 -1.38
C TYR A 194 -14.86 -5.95 -0.12
N ILE A 195 -14.95 -4.63 -0.10
CA ILE A 195 -15.44 -3.92 1.08
C ILE A 195 -16.90 -4.27 1.42
N ASN A 196 -17.73 -4.58 0.43
CA ASN A 196 -19.12 -5.04 0.68
C ASN A 196 -19.15 -6.43 1.33
N GLU A 197 -18.16 -7.28 1.04
CA GLU A 197 -17.99 -8.57 1.70
C GLU A 197 -17.62 -8.40 3.19
N VAL A 198 -16.77 -7.42 3.51
CA VAL A 198 -16.47 -7.07 4.91
C VAL A 198 -17.74 -6.67 5.65
N TYR A 199 -18.54 -5.77 5.07
CA TYR A 199 -19.82 -5.34 5.68
C TYR A 199 -20.84 -6.48 5.80
N LEU A 200 -20.88 -7.39 4.83
CA LEU A 200 -21.71 -8.59 4.89
C LEU A 200 -21.34 -9.47 6.09
N TRP A 201 -20.05 -9.78 6.28
CA TRP A 201 -19.62 -10.60 7.41
C TRP A 201 -19.77 -9.89 8.75
N GLU A 202 -19.65 -8.56 8.81
CA GLU A 202 -20.02 -7.82 10.00
C GLU A 202 -21.51 -7.98 10.35
N ALA A 203 -22.40 -7.93 9.36
CA ALA A 203 -23.84 -8.14 9.58
C ALA A 203 -24.14 -9.59 10.01
N ILE A 204 -23.48 -10.58 9.40
CA ILE A 204 -23.56 -11.99 9.80
C ILE A 204 -23.14 -12.15 11.28
N ASN A 205 -22.02 -11.57 11.67
CA ASN A 205 -21.52 -11.66 13.05
C ASN A 205 -22.45 -10.99 14.07
N LYS A 206 -23.24 -10.00 13.64
CA LYS A 206 -24.25 -9.31 14.46
C LYS A 206 -25.62 -9.99 14.43
N ASN A 207 -25.79 -11.08 13.65
CA ASN A 207 -27.07 -11.71 13.35
C ASN A 207 -28.12 -10.71 12.79
N ASP A 208 -27.65 -9.67 12.08
CA ASP A 208 -28.51 -8.64 11.52
C ASP A 208 -29.03 -9.11 10.15
N VAL A 209 -30.18 -9.79 10.13
CA VAL A 209 -30.79 -10.35 8.91
C VAL A 209 -31.04 -9.28 7.84
N SER A 210 -31.42 -8.06 8.24
CA SER A 210 -31.63 -6.95 7.31
C SER A 210 -30.29 -6.52 6.70
N GLY A 211 -29.27 -6.35 7.54
CA GLY A 211 -27.91 -6.03 7.10
C GLY A 211 -27.31 -7.11 6.19
N ILE A 212 -27.55 -8.39 6.46
CA ILE A 212 -27.12 -9.50 5.62
C ILE A 212 -27.71 -9.35 4.22
N GLN A 213 -29.04 -9.17 4.12
CA GLN A 213 -29.71 -9.04 2.83
C GLN A 213 -29.23 -7.82 2.04
N GLN A 214 -29.08 -6.68 2.72
CA GLN A 214 -28.63 -5.44 2.09
C GLN A 214 -27.21 -5.57 1.54
N ASN A 215 -26.27 -6.05 2.36
CA ASN A 215 -24.86 -6.16 1.98
C ASN A 215 -24.63 -7.27 0.94
N ALA A 216 -25.39 -8.37 0.99
CA ALA A 216 -25.33 -9.41 -0.04
C ALA A 216 -25.76 -8.89 -1.42
N ASN A 217 -26.82 -8.07 -1.46
CA ASN A 217 -27.26 -7.43 -2.72
C ASN A 217 -26.21 -6.45 -3.25
N ALA A 218 -25.62 -5.64 -2.36
CA ALA A 218 -24.57 -4.70 -2.72
C ALA A 218 -23.31 -5.42 -3.25
N LEU A 219 -22.87 -6.48 -2.57
CA LEU A 219 -21.75 -7.31 -3.00
C LEU A 219 -22.02 -7.96 -4.36
N ASN A 220 -23.20 -8.55 -4.56
CA ASN A 220 -23.56 -9.19 -5.83
C ASN A 220 -23.55 -8.18 -7.00
N GLN A 221 -24.19 -7.03 -6.80
CA GLN A 221 -24.28 -5.98 -7.80
C GLN A 221 -22.90 -5.42 -8.16
N THR A 222 -22.10 -5.06 -7.15
CA THR A 222 -20.76 -4.52 -7.37
C THR A 222 -19.81 -5.54 -7.97
N ALA A 223 -19.93 -6.83 -7.64
CA ALA A 223 -19.15 -7.89 -8.28
C ALA A 223 -19.50 -8.03 -9.76
N LYS A 224 -20.78 -7.98 -10.14
CA LYS A 224 -21.23 -8.01 -11.54
C LYS A 224 -20.74 -6.79 -12.32
N GLU A 225 -20.84 -5.59 -11.76
CA GLU A 225 -20.28 -4.38 -12.35
C GLU A 225 -18.75 -4.47 -12.49
N GLY A 226 -18.07 -4.99 -11.47
CA GLY A 226 -16.64 -5.24 -11.47
C GLY A 226 -16.22 -6.18 -12.61
N LEU A 227 -16.99 -7.23 -12.88
CA LEU A 227 -16.75 -8.12 -14.02
C LEU A 227 -16.84 -7.39 -15.37
N GLU A 228 -17.79 -6.47 -15.54
CA GLU A 228 -17.87 -5.66 -16.76
C GLU A 228 -16.68 -4.71 -16.90
N ILE A 229 -16.27 -4.06 -15.80
CA ILE A 229 -15.08 -3.20 -15.78
C ILE A 229 -13.83 -4.00 -16.15
N LEU A 230 -13.66 -5.22 -15.62
CA LEU A 230 -12.49 -6.05 -15.94
C LEU A 230 -12.36 -6.39 -17.43
N LYS A 231 -13.46 -6.36 -18.21
CA LYS A 231 -13.41 -6.59 -19.67
C LYS A 231 -12.75 -5.43 -20.41
N THR A 232 -12.76 -4.23 -19.84
CA THR A 232 -12.19 -3.02 -20.45
C THR A 232 -10.74 -2.78 -20.04
N ILE A 233 -10.21 -3.56 -19.09
CA ILE A 233 -8.84 -3.40 -18.62
C ILE A 233 -7.87 -4.06 -19.59
N GLU A 234 -6.98 -3.25 -20.16
CA GLU A 234 -5.92 -3.74 -21.02
C GLU A 234 -4.87 -4.53 -20.22
N PRO A 235 -4.45 -5.72 -20.68
CA PRO A 235 -3.42 -6.50 -20.00
C PRO A 235 -2.04 -5.80 -20.08
N TYR A 236 -1.29 -5.80 -18.98
CA TYR A 236 0.09 -5.31 -19.02
C TYR A 236 0.98 -6.31 -19.78
N LYS A 237 1.53 -5.90 -20.94
CA LYS A 237 2.38 -6.74 -21.80
C LYS A 237 1.75 -8.12 -22.10
N ASN A 238 0.45 -8.14 -22.42
CA ASN A 238 -0.36 -9.35 -22.64
C ASN A 238 -0.54 -10.27 -21.42
N ASP A 239 -0.05 -9.90 -20.24
CA ASP A 239 -0.22 -10.68 -19.01
C ASP A 239 -1.58 -10.40 -18.36
N LYS A 240 -2.49 -11.36 -18.47
CA LYS A 240 -3.85 -11.28 -17.91
C LYS A 240 -3.95 -11.82 -16.48
N SER A 241 -2.84 -12.17 -15.82
CA SER A 241 -2.90 -12.98 -14.61
C SER A 241 -3.69 -12.34 -13.48
N ILE A 242 -3.47 -11.06 -13.18
CA ILE A 242 -4.21 -10.35 -12.11
C ILE A 242 -5.68 -10.20 -12.51
N ILE A 243 -5.98 -9.80 -13.75
CA ILE A 243 -7.35 -9.67 -14.27
C ILE A 243 -8.15 -10.97 -14.04
N LEU A 244 -7.57 -12.10 -14.43
CA LEU A 244 -8.22 -13.42 -14.29
C LEU A 244 -8.35 -13.86 -12.83
N ALA A 245 -7.38 -13.52 -11.98
CA ALA A 245 -7.46 -13.82 -10.55
C ALA A 245 -8.54 -12.98 -9.86
N THR A 246 -8.63 -11.68 -10.17
CA THR A 246 -9.70 -10.80 -9.67
C THR A 246 -11.07 -11.25 -10.16
N LYS A 247 -11.18 -11.66 -11.43
CA LYS A 247 -12.41 -12.25 -11.98
C LYS A 247 -12.87 -13.45 -11.14
N ALA A 248 -11.95 -14.36 -10.81
CA ALA A 248 -12.29 -15.55 -10.02
C ALA A 248 -12.81 -15.22 -8.61
N VAL A 249 -12.34 -14.12 -8.02
CA VAL A 249 -12.86 -13.63 -6.74
C VAL A 249 -14.28 -13.07 -6.91
N PHE A 250 -14.55 -12.31 -7.97
CA PHE A 250 -15.89 -11.77 -8.23
C PHE A 250 -16.90 -12.89 -8.56
N ASP A 251 -16.50 -13.88 -9.36
CA ASP A 251 -17.33 -15.06 -9.63
C ASP A 251 -17.68 -15.79 -8.32
N PHE A 252 -16.72 -15.89 -7.38
CA PHE A 252 -16.96 -16.46 -6.05
C PHE A 252 -17.95 -15.63 -5.24
N PHE A 253 -17.79 -14.30 -5.16
CA PHE A 253 -18.73 -13.45 -4.42
C PHE A 253 -20.16 -13.48 -5.00
N ILE A 254 -20.29 -13.65 -6.32
CA ILE A 254 -21.60 -13.86 -6.95
C ILE A 254 -22.20 -15.20 -6.51
N ASP A 255 -21.45 -16.30 -6.54
CA ASP A 255 -21.92 -17.60 -6.05
C ASP A 255 -22.29 -17.57 -4.56
N GLU A 256 -21.46 -16.92 -3.74
CA GLU A 256 -21.70 -16.74 -2.32
C GLU A 256 -23.04 -16.05 -2.06
N THR A 257 -23.25 -14.90 -2.68
CA THR A 257 -24.45 -14.08 -2.50
C THR A 257 -25.72 -14.73 -3.05
N GLU A 258 -25.62 -15.48 -4.16
CA GLU A 258 -26.78 -16.12 -4.80
C GLU A 258 -27.15 -17.45 -4.15
N ASN A 259 -26.16 -18.23 -3.71
CA ASN A 259 -26.37 -19.64 -3.35
C ASN A 259 -26.10 -19.96 -1.87
N LYS A 260 -25.27 -19.18 -1.18
CA LYS A 260 -24.78 -19.53 0.17
C LYS A 260 -25.33 -18.61 1.25
N ILE A 261 -25.38 -17.30 1.01
CA ILE A 261 -25.94 -16.33 1.95
C ILE A 261 -27.42 -16.57 2.24
N PRO A 262 -28.29 -16.96 1.28
CA PRO A 262 -29.68 -17.29 1.60
C PRO A 262 -29.80 -18.39 2.66
N VAL A 263 -28.94 -19.42 2.61
CA VAL A 263 -28.90 -20.50 3.61
C VAL A 263 -28.52 -19.98 5.00
N ILE A 264 -27.60 -19.01 5.05
CA ILE A 264 -27.19 -18.35 6.30
C ILE A 264 -28.31 -17.47 6.85
N ALA A 265 -28.95 -16.67 6.01
CA ALA A 265 -30.07 -15.81 6.40
C ALA A 265 -31.26 -16.64 6.93
N ASP A 266 -31.63 -17.71 6.23
CA ASP A 266 -32.70 -18.64 6.63
C ASP A 266 -32.42 -19.25 8.01
N PHE A 267 -31.17 -19.58 8.30
CA PHE A 267 -30.78 -20.09 9.62
C PHE A 267 -31.00 -19.05 10.72
N PHE A 268 -30.61 -17.78 10.51
CA PHE A 268 -30.81 -16.72 11.50
C PHE A 268 -32.29 -16.38 11.72
N ILE A 269 -33.10 -16.37 10.66
CA ILE A 269 -34.56 -16.23 10.79
C ILE A 269 -35.12 -17.37 11.66
N LEU A 270 -34.74 -18.62 11.36
CA LEU A 270 -35.19 -19.77 12.14
C LEU A 270 -34.69 -19.74 13.59
N GLN A 271 -33.50 -19.18 13.83
CA GLN A 271 -32.94 -19.02 15.17
C GLN A 271 -33.76 -18.03 16.00
N GLU A 272 -34.18 -16.90 15.42
CA GLU A 272 -35.01 -15.90 16.09
C GLU A 272 -36.42 -16.44 16.36
N ASP A 273 -37.01 -17.18 15.41
CA ASP A 273 -38.27 -17.91 15.60
C ASP A 273 -38.18 -18.89 16.77
N PHE A 274 -37.10 -19.68 16.83
CA PHE A 274 -36.87 -20.63 17.90
C PHE A 274 -36.73 -19.94 19.26
N LYS A 275 -35.96 -18.85 19.32
CA LYS A 275 -35.79 -18.04 20.53
C LYS A 275 -37.13 -17.50 21.03
N THR A 276 -38.00 -17.06 20.13
CA THR A 276 -39.35 -16.58 20.47
C THR A 276 -40.24 -17.68 21.05
N ILE A 277 -40.26 -18.86 20.42
CA ILE A 277 -41.02 -20.03 20.91
C ILE A 277 -40.48 -20.50 22.26
N LYS A 278 -39.15 -20.59 22.39
CA LYS A 278 -38.46 -20.96 23.63
C LYS A 278 -38.82 -20.01 24.77
N ASN A 279 -38.68 -18.70 24.56
CA ASN A 279 -39.01 -17.69 25.57
C ASN A 279 -40.48 -17.75 25.99
N THR A 280 -41.40 -17.96 25.04
CA THR A 280 -42.84 -18.11 25.34
C THR A 280 -43.10 -19.33 26.22
N LEU A 281 -42.48 -20.48 25.92
CA LEU A 281 -42.63 -21.71 26.68
C LEU A 281 -42.00 -21.61 28.08
N GLU A 282 -40.82 -20.99 28.19
CA GLU A 282 -40.10 -20.77 29.46
C GLU A 282 -40.87 -19.85 30.41
N LYS A 283 -41.45 -18.76 29.87
CA LYS A 283 -42.31 -17.84 30.64
C LYS A 283 -43.66 -18.45 31.04
N THR A 284 -44.12 -19.50 30.35
CA THR A 284 -45.36 -20.20 30.70
C THR A 284 -45.10 -21.14 31.89
N PRO A 285 -45.79 -20.97 33.03
CA PRO A 285 -45.64 -21.87 34.18
C PRO A 285 -45.86 -23.32 33.76
N GLN A 286 -45.05 -24.25 34.28
CA GLN A 286 -45.07 -25.64 33.84
C GLN A 286 -46.47 -26.28 33.88
N LYS A 287 -47.26 -25.99 34.93
CA LYS A 287 -48.64 -26.47 35.09
C LYS A 287 -49.64 -25.89 34.07
N LYS A 288 -49.28 -24.79 33.39
CA LYS A 288 -50.11 -24.08 32.40
C LYS A 288 -49.66 -24.34 30.96
N ARG A 289 -48.58 -25.09 30.74
CA ARG A 289 -48.12 -25.44 29.39
C ARG A 289 -49.11 -26.38 28.73
N THR A 290 -49.42 -26.12 27.47
CA THR A 290 -50.33 -26.95 26.67
C THR A 290 -49.54 -27.90 25.78
N LYS A 291 -50.16 -29.05 25.42
CA LYS A 291 -49.57 -30.00 24.47
C LYS A 291 -49.17 -29.34 23.14
N PRO A 292 -50.00 -28.49 22.50
CA PRO A 292 -49.61 -27.77 21.29
C PRO A 292 -48.34 -26.90 21.45
N GLN A 293 -48.16 -26.24 22.59
CA GLN A 293 -46.94 -25.44 22.85
C GLN A 293 -45.69 -26.31 22.93
N VAL A 294 -45.78 -27.45 23.62
CA VAL A 294 -44.66 -28.41 23.73
C VAL A 294 -44.35 -29.05 22.38
N ASP A 295 -45.37 -29.43 21.62
CA ASP A 295 -45.20 -30.02 20.28
C ASP A 295 -44.59 -29.02 19.30
N ALA A 296 -45.03 -27.75 19.32
CA ALA A 296 -44.45 -26.67 18.51
C ALA A 296 -42.97 -26.44 18.84
N TYR A 297 -42.62 -26.40 20.13
CA TYR A 297 -41.23 -26.28 20.58
C TYR A 297 -40.37 -27.47 20.12
N ASN A 298 -40.85 -28.70 20.33
CA ASN A 298 -40.14 -29.92 19.91
C ASN A 298 -39.97 -29.99 18.39
N LYS A 299 -40.97 -29.57 17.62
CA LYS A 299 -40.88 -29.45 16.16
C LYS A 299 -39.80 -28.45 15.77
N LYS A 300 -39.80 -27.26 16.37
CA LYS A 300 -38.82 -26.20 16.08
C LYS A 300 -37.40 -26.61 16.46
N ILE A 301 -37.21 -27.40 17.53
CA ILE A 301 -35.90 -28.02 17.86
C ILE A 301 -35.38 -28.88 16.70
N LYS A 302 -36.22 -29.72 16.12
CA LYS A 302 -35.80 -30.58 15.00
C LYS A 302 -35.43 -29.75 13.77
N GLU A 303 -36.20 -28.70 13.49
CA GLU A 303 -35.93 -27.77 12.38
C GLU A 303 -34.60 -27.04 12.58
N ILE A 304 -34.37 -26.42 13.75
CA ILE A 304 -33.15 -25.65 14.02
C ILE A 304 -31.91 -26.54 14.05
N ASN A 305 -32.01 -27.78 14.56
CA ASN A 305 -30.87 -28.72 14.55
C ASN A 305 -30.48 -29.12 13.12
N LYS A 306 -31.47 -29.36 12.24
CA LYS A 306 -31.22 -29.65 10.83
C LYS A 306 -30.62 -28.44 10.13
N ALA A 307 -31.20 -27.26 10.31
CA ALA A 307 -30.71 -26.02 9.72
C ALA A 307 -29.29 -25.68 10.20
N GLY A 308 -29.00 -25.88 11.50
CA GLY A 308 -27.66 -25.67 12.07
C GLY A 308 -26.60 -26.58 11.43
N THR A 309 -26.95 -27.82 11.10
CA THR A 309 -26.03 -28.72 10.35
C THR A 309 -25.73 -28.17 8.96
N THR A 310 -26.75 -27.71 8.24
CA THR A 310 -26.60 -27.12 6.90
C THR A 310 -25.81 -25.81 6.95
N TYR A 311 -26.11 -24.94 7.92
CA TYR A 311 -25.41 -23.69 8.17
C TYR A 311 -23.92 -23.94 8.41
N ASN A 312 -23.57 -24.82 9.35
CA ASN A 312 -22.18 -25.12 9.67
C ASN A 312 -21.41 -25.66 8.46
N LYS A 313 -22.02 -26.56 7.69
CA LYS A 313 -21.41 -27.10 6.46
C LYS A 313 -21.18 -25.99 5.43
N THR A 314 -22.19 -25.15 5.20
CA THR A 314 -22.13 -24.04 4.21
C THR A 314 -21.09 -23.02 4.60
N ASN A 315 -21.07 -22.60 5.87
CA ASN A 315 -20.11 -21.64 6.41
C ASN A 315 -18.66 -22.16 6.31
N ASN A 316 -18.43 -23.43 6.63
CA ASN A 316 -17.11 -24.04 6.51
C ASN A 316 -16.64 -24.08 5.05
N GLN A 317 -17.52 -24.46 4.11
CA GLN A 317 -17.20 -24.47 2.69
C GLN A 317 -16.87 -23.06 2.17
N LEU A 318 -17.71 -22.07 2.51
CA LEU A 318 -17.51 -20.67 2.17
C LEU A 318 -16.14 -20.16 2.63
N ASN A 319 -15.78 -20.41 3.89
CA ASN A 319 -14.51 -19.96 4.45
C ASN A 319 -13.29 -20.55 3.71
N LEU A 320 -13.34 -21.84 3.36
CA LEU A 320 -12.28 -22.49 2.61
C LEU A 320 -12.16 -21.94 1.18
N GLU A 321 -13.29 -21.75 0.50
CA GLU A 321 -13.32 -21.22 -0.87
C GLU A 321 -12.87 -19.76 -0.92
N ARG A 322 -13.33 -18.93 0.01
CA ARG A 322 -12.90 -17.53 0.15
C ARG A 322 -11.40 -17.43 0.36
N GLN A 323 -10.87 -18.18 1.33
CA GLN A 323 -9.43 -18.21 1.60
C GLN A 323 -8.65 -18.57 0.33
N LYS A 324 -9.09 -19.62 -0.38
CA LYS A 324 -8.44 -20.09 -1.60
C LYS A 324 -8.42 -19.02 -2.71
N VAL A 325 -9.53 -18.33 -2.97
CA VAL A 325 -9.57 -17.33 -4.05
C VAL A 325 -8.77 -16.08 -3.70
N LEU A 326 -8.81 -15.63 -2.43
CA LEU A 326 -8.04 -14.47 -1.96
C LEU A 326 -6.53 -14.74 -1.93
N GLU A 327 -6.11 -15.90 -1.42
CA GLU A 327 -4.70 -16.31 -1.42
C GLU A 327 -4.15 -16.45 -2.85
N LYS A 328 -4.98 -16.96 -3.77
CA LYS A 328 -4.62 -17.06 -5.18
C LYS A 328 -4.43 -15.68 -5.80
N LEU A 329 -5.32 -14.71 -5.52
CA LEU A 329 -5.18 -13.34 -5.99
C LEU A 329 -3.88 -12.71 -5.48
N GLU A 330 -3.62 -12.81 -4.17
CA GLU A 330 -2.41 -12.24 -3.56
C GLU A 330 -1.13 -12.87 -4.11
N THR A 331 -1.11 -14.20 -4.23
CA THR A 331 0.03 -14.91 -4.83
C THR A 331 0.23 -14.51 -6.29
N THR A 332 -0.86 -14.31 -7.04
CA THR A 332 -0.81 -13.90 -8.45
C THR A 332 -0.27 -12.49 -8.59
N LYS A 333 -0.70 -11.57 -7.73
CA LYS A 333 -0.18 -10.20 -7.65
C LYS A 333 1.33 -10.22 -7.34
N SER A 334 1.75 -10.95 -6.32
CA SER A 334 3.18 -11.07 -5.98
C SER A 334 4.01 -11.61 -7.15
N LYS A 335 3.56 -12.67 -7.83
CA LYS A 335 4.24 -13.23 -9.02
C LYS A 335 4.25 -12.27 -10.22
N PHE A 336 3.19 -11.48 -10.39
CA PHE A 336 3.12 -10.47 -11.44
C PHE A 336 4.17 -9.37 -11.20
N LEU A 337 4.25 -8.83 -9.98
CA LEU A 337 5.29 -7.86 -9.61
C LEU A 337 6.68 -8.45 -9.80
N GLU A 338 6.93 -9.68 -9.34
CA GLU A 338 8.21 -10.37 -9.50
C GLU A 338 8.64 -10.59 -10.95
N ARG A 339 7.67 -10.78 -11.86
CA ARG A 339 7.91 -11.04 -13.29
C ARG A 339 8.21 -9.76 -14.06
N HIS A 340 7.48 -8.69 -13.77
CA HIS A 340 7.52 -7.47 -14.58
C HIS A 340 8.41 -6.38 -14.01
N ILE A 341 8.76 -6.42 -12.72
CA ILE A 341 9.72 -5.50 -12.12
C ILE A 341 11.13 -6.10 -12.25
N PRO A 342 12.09 -5.37 -12.86
CA PRO A 342 13.45 -5.85 -13.03
C PRO A 342 14.16 -6.14 -11.70
N LYS A 343 14.95 -7.22 -11.66
CA LYS A 343 15.67 -7.64 -10.45
C LYS A 343 17.04 -7.01 -10.31
N ASP A 344 17.76 -6.75 -11.40
CA ASP A 344 19.06 -6.08 -11.38
C ASP A 344 19.27 -5.15 -12.54
#